data_AF-A0A8T3MQS3-F1
#
_entry.id   AF-A0A8T3MQS3-F1
#
_cell.length_a   1.000
_cell.length_b   1.000
_cell.length_c   1.000
_cell.angle_alpha   90.00
_cell.angle_beta   90.00
_cell.angle_gamma   90.00
#
_symmetry.space_group_name_H-M   'P 1'
#
loop_
_entity.id
_entity.type
_entity.pdbx_description
1 polymer ?
#
loop_
_entity_poly.entity_id
_entity_poly.type
_entity_poly.pdbx_seq_one_letter_code
_entity_poly.pdbx_strand_id
1 'polypeptide(L)'
;MTDLLVRVYRVRFGDAILVSIPDEEGGRAVKRHILFDFGNALSKEGGDDVVFKPIVDDLLSVLDGQALDLYVMTHEHLDHVQGLFYAAEKLNTRIPVKQAWLTGSADPRYYKTHKDAAQRKLAALAVLRTITPRLMADSRRSPFADVLLANNDTDTTRKCVDFLRTKLTSPDRVKYVDRETDLRTLQPARSATISLWAPEENTADYYGQFKRLARSLGIDDDADFDSFGAATAAGDVDPASPPRPPAGVDAGAFYNLLEVRHSNEASTLLSIDKASNNTSIVMLIEWKGWRLLFTGDAEKRSWKMMDKVGVIKAIHFLKVSHHGSHTGMPETEILEKLMPLPSPDGRPRQSAVSTYPGTYDSVPDEPTLTELRRRSELRSTADLGPGDLWIDFHFAP
;
A
#
# COMPACT_ATOMS: atom_id res chain seq x y z
N MET A 1 19.00 -5.01 -24.62
CA MET A 1 19.28 -4.50 -23.25
C MET A 1 19.26 -5.67 -22.31
N THR A 2 20.40 -5.94 -21.65
CA THR A 2 20.66 -7.05 -20.73
C THR A 2 20.38 -6.71 -19.26
N ASP A 3 19.95 -5.49 -18.99
CA ASP A 3 19.84 -4.94 -17.65
C ASP A 3 18.46 -5.25 -17.06
N LEU A 4 18.43 -5.52 -15.77
CA LEU A 4 17.19 -5.45 -15.00
C LEU A 4 16.79 -3.99 -14.87
N LEU A 5 15.56 -3.69 -15.24
CA LEU A 5 14.96 -2.36 -15.17
C LEU A 5 13.93 -2.33 -14.05
N VAL A 6 14.01 -1.32 -13.18
CA VAL A 6 12.92 -0.92 -12.30
C VAL A 6 12.43 0.46 -12.76
N ARG A 7 11.17 0.53 -13.17
CA ARG A 7 10.48 1.76 -13.58
C ARG A 7 9.46 2.14 -12.51
N VAL A 8 9.61 3.31 -11.93
CA VAL A 8 8.69 3.85 -10.91
C VAL A 8 7.86 4.95 -11.55
N TYR A 9 6.56 4.70 -11.73
CA TYR A 9 5.67 5.68 -12.36
C TYR A 9 5.24 6.78 -11.39
N ARG A 10 5.07 7.98 -11.92
CA ARG A 10 4.43 9.10 -11.25
C ARG A 10 2.92 8.95 -11.37
N VAL A 11 2.36 8.18 -10.43
CA VAL A 11 0.91 8.07 -10.23
C VAL A 11 0.35 9.18 -9.32
N ARG A 12 1.18 10.16 -8.96
CA ARG A 12 0.96 11.15 -7.89
C ARG A 12 1.12 10.48 -6.51
N PHE A 13 0.06 10.35 -5.72
CA PHE A 13 0.17 9.79 -4.37
C PHE A 13 -0.26 8.33 -4.36
N GLY A 14 0.70 7.43 -4.58
CA GLY A 14 0.47 5.99 -4.64
C GLY A 14 1.64 5.26 -5.25
N ASP A 15 1.47 3.97 -5.49
CA ASP A 15 2.50 3.13 -6.09
C ASP A 15 2.06 2.56 -7.45
N ALA A 16 3.00 2.56 -8.39
CA ALA A 16 2.98 1.76 -9.60
C ALA A 16 4.43 1.55 -10.06
N ILE A 17 4.90 0.31 -9.99
CA ILE A 17 6.31 -0.01 -10.26
C ILE A 17 6.40 -1.21 -11.19
N LEU A 18 6.98 -1.00 -12.37
CA LEU A 18 7.24 -2.07 -13.32
C LEU A 18 8.69 -2.55 -13.19
N VAL A 19 8.88 -3.82 -12.88
CA VAL A 19 10.17 -4.49 -12.91
C VAL A 19 10.25 -5.36 -14.16
N SER A 20 11.29 -5.18 -14.96
CA SER A 20 11.55 -5.98 -16.16
C SER A 20 12.86 -6.75 -15.98
N ILE A 21 12.75 -8.06 -15.80
CA ILE A 21 13.87 -8.96 -15.51
C ILE A 21 14.33 -9.65 -16.81
N PRO A 22 15.60 -9.50 -17.22
CA PRO A 22 16.18 -10.27 -18.31
C PRO A 22 16.20 -11.76 -17.96
N ASP A 23 15.64 -12.59 -18.84
CA ASP A 23 15.51 -14.03 -18.65
C ASP A 23 15.72 -14.78 -19.97
N GLU A 24 15.68 -16.11 -19.93
CA GLU A 24 15.82 -16.96 -21.11
C GLU A 24 14.70 -18.00 -21.19
N GLU A 25 14.07 -18.10 -22.37
CA GLU A 25 13.06 -19.13 -22.66
C GLU A 25 13.37 -19.81 -24.00
N GLY A 26 13.63 -21.12 -23.97
CA GLY A 26 13.93 -21.90 -25.17
C GLY A 26 15.16 -21.41 -25.95
N GLY A 27 16.20 -20.92 -25.26
CA GLY A 27 17.41 -20.38 -25.88
C GLY A 27 17.26 -18.95 -26.41
N ARG A 28 16.13 -18.29 -26.15
CA ARG A 28 15.87 -16.91 -26.59
C ARG A 28 15.83 -15.97 -25.38
N ALA A 29 16.48 -14.82 -25.52
CA ALA A 29 16.38 -13.75 -24.53
C ALA A 29 14.95 -13.22 -24.49
N VAL A 30 14.37 -13.18 -23.29
CA VAL A 30 13.05 -12.62 -23.02
C VAL A 30 13.14 -11.66 -21.83
N LYS A 31 12.09 -10.87 -21.60
CA LYS A 31 11.93 -10.10 -20.37
C LYS A 31 10.71 -10.63 -19.61
N ARG A 32 10.85 -10.72 -18.29
CA ARG A 32 9.75 -11.03 -17.38
C ARG A 32 9.29 -9.75 -16.70
N HIS A 33 8.01 -9.44 -16.82
CA HIS A 33 7.45 -8.18 -16.35
C HIS A 33 6.61 -8.39 -15.10
N ILE A 34 6.98 -7.69 -14.02
CA ILE A 34 6.29 -7.68 -12.74
C ILE A 34 5.78 -6.26 -12.48
N LEU A 35 4.47 -6.09 -12.28
CA LEU A 35 3.89 -4.81 -11.88
C LEU A 35 3.52 -4.88 -10.40
N PHE A 36 4.14 -4.04 -9.58
CA PHE A 36 3.77 -3.84 -8.18
C PHE A 36 2.84 -2.65 -8.09
N ASP A 37 1.64 -2.92 -7.58
CA ASP A 37 0.57 -1.96 -7.37
C ASP A 37 0.24 -1.14 -8.63
N PHE A 38 -0.89 -0.47 -8.58
CA PHE A 38 -1.20 0.60 -9.51
C PHE A 38 -2.34 1.40 -8.90
N GLY A 39 -2.05 2.56 -8.32
CA GLY A 39 -3.11 3.41 -7.79
C GLY A 39 -2.66 4.82 -7.43
N ASN A 40 -3.62 5.62 -7.00
CA ASN A 40 -3.44 6.98 -6.51
C ASN A 40 -4.52 7.32 -5.45
N ALA A 41 -4.17 8.06 -4.40
CA ALA A 41 -5.11 8.48 -3.37
C ALA A 41 -5.98 9.63 -3.91
N LEU A 42 -7.30 9.45 -3.91
CA LEU A 42 -8.28 10.43 -4.45
C LEU A 42 -8.46 11.66 -3.54
N SER A 43 -7.38 12.39 -3.24
CA SER A 43 -7.46 13.66 -2.51
C SER A 43 -6.78 14.79 -3.29
N LYS A 44 -7.53 15.87 -3.54
CA LYS A 44 -7.06 17.12 -4.17
C LYS A 44 -6.38 16.92 -5.54
N GLU A 45 -5.48 17.84 -5.93
CA GLU A 45 -4.59 17.67 -7.08
C GLU A 45 -3.72 16.41 -6.96
N GLY A 46 -3.55 15.81 -5.78
CA GLY A 46 -2.88 14.52 -5.66
C GLY A 46 -3.67 13.39 -6.31
N GLY A 47 -5.00 13.47 -6.38
CA GLY A 47 -5.91 12.37 -6.71
C GLY A 47 -6.54 12.35 -8.11
N ASP A 48 -5.95 13.03 -9.09
CA ASP A 48 -6.52 13.08 -10.44
C ASP A 48 -5.99 11.92 -11.31
N ASP A 49 -6.90 11.03 -11.69
CA ASP A 49 -6.64 9.82 -12.47
C ASP A 49 -6.21 10.08 -13.93
N VAL A 50 -6.14 11.35 -14.39
CA VAL A 50 -5.62 11.68 -15.74
C VAL A 50 -4.22 11.11 -16.00
N VAL A 51 -3.44 10.85 -14.94
CA VAL A 51 -2.10 10.25 -15.05
C VAL A 51 -2.14 8.77 -15.43
N PHE A 52 -3.26 8.08 -15.23
CA PHE A 52 -3.37 6.65 -15.50
C PHE A 52 -3.38 6.32 -16.99
N LYS A 53 -4.03 7.13 -17.82
CA LYS A 53 -4.06 6.82 -19.26
C LYS A 53 -2.66 6.79 -19.88
N PRO A 54 -1.78 7.80 -19.70
CA PRO A 54 -0.42 7.73 -20.20
C PRO A 54 0.39 6.55 -19.65
N ILE A 55 0.19 6.19 -18.39
CA ILE A 55 0.87 5.03 -17.76
C ILE A 55 0.37 3.71 -18.37
N VAL A 56 -0.94 3.57 -18.59
CA VAL A 56 -1.52 2.40 -19.27
C VAL A 56 -0.99 2.28 -20.70
N ASP A 57 -0.89 3.39 -21.43
CA ASP A 57 -0.34 3.42 -22.78
C ASP A 57 1.14 2.98 -22.79
N ASP A 58 1.96 3.43 -21.83
CA ASP A 58 3.35 2.98 -21.67
C ASP A 58 3.45 1.50 -21.28
N LEU A 59 2.64 1.03 -20.33
CA LEU A 59 2.60 -0.39 -19.94
C LEU A 59 2.31 -1.28 -21.16
N LEU A 60 1.32 -0.93 -21.98
CA LEU A 60 1.01 -1.68 -23.19
C LEU A 60 2.14 -1.64 -24.22
N SER A 61 2.82 -0.51 -24.35
CA SER A 61 3.99 -0.34 -25.21
C SER A 61 5.16 -1.22 -24.76
N VAL A 62 5.48 -1.23 -23.45
CA VAL A 62 6.55 -2.04 -22.89
C VAL A 62 6.26 -3.53 -23.01
N LEU A 63 5.00 -3.93 -22.86
CA LEU A 63 4.57 -5.32 -22.97
C LEU A 63 4.55 -5.83 -24.41
N ASP A 64 4.43 -4.95 -25.42
CA ASP A 64 4.47 -5.29 -26.84
C ASP A 64 3.55 -6.49 -27.19
N GLY A 65 2.30 -6.42 -26.73
CA GLY A 65 1.29 -7.46 -26.91
C GLY A 65 1.44 -8.70 -26.02
N GLN A 66 2.45 -8.76 -25.14
CA GLN A 66 2.58 -9.82 -24.13
C GLN A 66 1.73 -9.52 -22.88
N ALA A 67 1.46 -10.56 -22.10
CA ALA A 67 0.87 -10.42 -20.78
C ALA A 67 1.95 -10.13 -19.73
N LEU A 68 1.62 -9.33 -18.70
CA LEU A 68 2.41 -9.24 -17.48
C LEU A 68 2.62 -10.64 -16.91
N ASP A 69 3.86 -10.98 -16.56
CA ASP A 69 4.17 -12.28 -15.97
C ASP A 69 3.68 -12.34 -14.52
N LEU A 70 3.65 -11.21 -13.81
CA LEU A 70 3.11 -11.12 -12.45
C LEU A 70 2.55 -9.72 -12.17
N TYR A 71 1.37 -9.66 -11.57
CA TYR A 71 0.90 -8.47 -10.85
C TYR A 71 0.96 -8.73 -9.34
N VAL A 72 1.42 -7.76 -8.55
CA VAL A 72 1.51 -7.84 -7.10
C VAL A 72 0.68 -6.70 -6.50
N MET A 73 -0.34 -7.03 -5.73
CA MET A 73 -1.02 -6.08 -4.85
C MET A 73 -0.41 -6.21 -3.46
N THR A 74 0.31 -5.18 -3.01
CA THR A 74 1.00 -5.21 -1.72
C THR A 74 0.00 -5.23 -0.57
N HIS A 75 -1.01 -4.36 -0.58
CA HIS A 75 -2.07 -4.30 0.44
C HIS A 75 -3.37 -3.66 -0.10
N GLU A 76 -4.44 -3.67 0.70
CA GLU A 76 -5.78 -3.22 0.30
C GLU A 76 -6.00 -1.71 0.55
N HIS A 77 -5.25 -0.83 -0.12
CA HIS A 77 -5.52 0.62 -0.16
C HIS A 77 -5.67 1.16 -1.58
N LEU A 78 -6.48 2.21 -1.72
CA LEU A 78 -6.92 2.72 -3.03
C LEU A 78 -5.76 3.22 -3.89
N ASP A 79 -4.79 3.86 -3.26
CA ASP A 79 -3.52 4.30 -3.83
C ASP A 79 -2.59 3.18 -4.32
N HIS A 80 -2.99 1.92 -4.12
CA HIS A 80 -2.29 0.74 -4.63
C HIS A 80 -3.14 -0.10 -5.59
N VAL A 81 -4.48 -0.01 -5.58
CA VAL A 81 -5.34 -0.98 -6.30
C VAL A 81 -6.18 -0.41 -7.44
N GLN A 82 -6.33 0.91 -7.53
CA GLN A 82 -7.38 1.48 -8.40
C GLN A 82 -7.06 1.46 -9.90
N GLY A 83 -5.79 1.51 -10.31
CA GLY A 83 -5.35 1.81 -11.67
C GLY A 83 -5.75 0.75 -12.70
N LEU A 84 -5.66 -0.54 -12.37
CA LEU A 84 -6.09 -1.61 -13.28
C LEU A 84 -7.61 -1.67 -13.43
N PHE A 85 -8.35 -1.39 -12.34
CA PHE A 85 -9.80 -1.27 -12.38
C PHE A 85 -10.23 -0.06 -13.22
N TYR A 86 -9.58 1.09 -13.03
CA TYR A 86 -9.80 2.30 -13.82
C TYR A 86 -9.53 2.05 -15.31
N ALA A 87 -8.41 1.41 -15.66
CA ALA A 87 -8.10 1.06 -17.04
C ALA A 87 -9.22 0.23 -17.68
N ALA A 88 -9.71 -0.80 -16.99
CA ALA A 88 -10.76 -1.67 -17.51
C ALA A 88 -12.12 -0.98 -17.62
N GLU A 89 -12.56 -0.27 -16.59
CA GLU A 89 -13.94 0.23 -16.48
C GLU A 89 -14.12 1.66 -17.01
N LYS A 90 -13.06 2.48 -17.03
CA LYS A 90 -13.10 3.88 -17.51
C LYS A 90 -12.45 4.06 -18.87
N LEU A 91 -11.33 3.39 -19.11
CA LEU A 91 -10.61 3.48 -20.39
C LEU A 91 -11.01 2.39 -21.39
N ASN A 92 -11.78 1.38 -20.95
CA ASN A 92 -12.10 0.19 -21.73
C ASN A 92 -10.85 -0.54 -22.26
N THR A 93 -9.79 -0.53 -21.45
CA THR A 93 -8.48 -1.10 -21.78
C THR A 93 -8.09 -2.14 -20.76
N ARG A 94 -7.75 -3.35 -21.22
CA ARG A 94 -7.28 -4.44 -20.36
C ARG A 94 -5.80 -4.66 -20.55
N ILE A 95 -5.07 -4.75 -19.44
CA ILE A 95 -3.68 -5.22 -19.41
C ILE A 95 -3.73 -6.72 -19.10
N PRO A 96 -3.31 -7.61 -20.01
CA PRO A 96 -3.34 -9.05 -19.78
C PRO A 96 -2.34 -9.45 -18.67
N VAL A 97 -2.75 -10.34 -17.75
CA VAL A 97 -1.92 -10.79 -16.63
C VAL A 97 -1.90 -12.32 -16.55
N LYS A 98 -0.71 -12.92 -16.46
CA LYS A 98 -0.54 -14.37 -16.34
C LYS A 98 -0.89 -14.87 -14.95
N GLN A 99 -0.39 -14.23 -13.90
CA GLN A 99 -0.67 -14.55 -12.50
C GLN A 99 -0.71 -13.27 -11.65
N ALA A 100 -1.47 -13.30 -10.56
CA ALA A 100 -1.57 -12.20 -9.62
C ALA A 100 -1.30 -12.70 -8.20
N TRP A 101 -0.48 -11.97 -7.45
CA TRP A 101 -0.28 -12.19 -6.01
C TRP A 101 -0.91 -11.04 -5.25
N LEU A 102 -1.80 -11.36 -4.32
CA LEU A 102 -2.41 -10.40 -3.39
C LEU A 102 -1.96 -10.76 -1.98
N THR A 103 -1.92 -9.78 -1.07
CA THR A 103 -1.66 -10.05 0.36
C THR A 103 -2.59 -11.14 0.89
N GLY A 104 -2.09 -12.02 1.76
CA GLY A 104 -2.85 -13.13 2.34
C GLY A 104 -4.19 -12.72 2.95
N SER A 105 -4.22 -11.53 3.57
CA SER A 105 -5.43 -10.96 4.19
C SER A 105 -6.56 -10.66 3.19
N ALA A 106 -6.24 -10.60 1.90
CA ALA A 106 -7.20 -10.43 0.81
C ALA A 106 -7.83 -11.76 0.33
N ASP A 107 -7.50 -12.94 0.88
CA ASP A 107 -8.23 -14.17 0.55
C ASP A 107 -9.67 -14.06 1.11
N PRO A 108 -10.74 -14.26 0.31
CA PRO A 108 -12.12 -14.30 0.81
C PRO A 108 -12.36 -15.34 1.94
N ARG A 109 -11.46 -16.30 2.09
CA ARG A 109 -11.49 -17.34 3.14
C ARG A 109 -10.62 -16.99 4.35
N TYR A 110 -9.75 -15.98 4.26
CA TYR A 110 -8.75 -15.67 5.28
C TYR A 110 -9.35 -15.55 6.68
N TYR A 111 -10.40 -14.73 6.81
CA TYR A 111 -11.06 -14.46 8.09
C TYR A 111 -11.93 -15.63 8.60
N LYS A 112 -12.18 -16.65 7.77
CA LYS A 112 -12.85 -17.89 8.21
C LYS A 112 -11.91 -18.80 9.00
N THR A 113 -10.62 -18.78 8.67
CA THR A 113 -9.59 -19.59 9.34
C THR A 113 -8.80 -18.81 10.39
N HIS A 114 -8.72 -17.49 10.28
CA HIS A 114 -7.98 -16.60 11.20
C HIS A 114 -8.92 -15.83 12.13
N LYS A 115 -9.52 -16.53 13.11
CA LYS A 115 -10.58 -15.95 13.98
C LYS A 115 -10.15 -14.70 14.75
N ASP A 116 -8.91 -14.62 15.25
CA ASP A 116 -8.44 -13.41 15.95
C ASP A 116 -8.31 -12.22 14.99
N ALA A 117 -7.73 -12.44 13.80
CA ALA A 117 -7.66 -11.41 12.77
C ALA A 117 -9.06 -10.95 12.34
N ALA A 118 -10.01 -11.88 12.22
CA ALA A 118 -11.41 -11.58 11.89
C ALA A 118 -12.06 -10.69 12.94
N GLN A 119 -11.96 -11.07 14.22
CA GLN A 119 -12.52 -10.28 15.32
C GLN A 119 -11.89 -8.87 15.40
N ARG A 120 -10.59 -8.73 15.14
CA ARG A 120 -9.93 -7.42 15.17
C ARG A 120 -10.28 -6.56 13.96
N LYS A 121 -10.38 -7.13 12.75
CA LYS A 121 -10.85 -6.41 11.56
C LYS A 121 -12.30 -5.98 11.71
N LEU A 122 -13.17 -6.82 12.28
CA LEU A 122 -14.55 -6.46 12.59
C LEU A 122 -14.63 -5.25 13.53
N ALA A 123 -13.87 -5.27 14.62
CA ALA A 123 -13.80 -4.15 15.54
C ALA A 123 -13.31 -2.87 14.84
N ALA A 124 -12.30 -2.96 13.97
CA ALA A 124 -11.82 -1.83 13.18
C ALA A 124 -12.88 -1.29 12.21
N LEU A 125 -13.56 -2.16 11.45
CA LEU A 125 -14.63 -1.77 10.52
C LEU A 125 -15.82 -1.13 11.23
N ALA A 126 -16.19 -1.65 12.40
CA ALA A 126 -17.30 -1.10 13.17
C ALA A 126 -16.97 0.29 13.74
N VAL A 127 -15.73 0.48 14.18
CA VAL A 127 -15.19 1.80 14.55
C VAL A 127 -15.20 2.74 13.34
N LEU A 128 -14.71 2.29 12.18
CA LEU A 128 -14.68 3.08 10.94
C LEU A 128 -16.08 3.58 10.55
N ARG A 129 -17.07 2.69 10.53
CA ARG A 129 -18.49 3.04 10.27
C ARG A 129 -19.04 4.10 11.22
N THR A 130 -18.54 4.14 12.44
CA THR A 130 -19.00 5.09 13.46
C THR A 130 -18.34 6.45 13.31
N ILE A 131 -17.03 6.49 13.00
CA ILE A 131 -16.25 7.75 12.93
C ILE A 131 -16.35 8.42 11.56
N THR A 132 -16.44 7.65 10.47
CA THR A 132 -16.41 8.19 9.10
C THR A 132 -17.52 9.22 8.83
N PRO A 133 -18.81 8.95 9.13
CA PRO A 133 -19.86 9.94 8.90
C PRO A 133 -19.67 11.23 9.72
N ARG A 134 -19.11 11.10 10.93
CA ARG A 134 -18.86 12.26 11.82
C ARG A 134 -17.72 13.12 11.30
N LEU A 135 -16.63 12.48 10.88
CA LEU A 135 -15.50 13.18 10.26
C LEU A 135 -15.95 13.84 8.94
N MET A 136 -16.76 13.17 8.12
CA MET A 136 -17.30 13.74 6.89
C MET A 136 -18.22 14.95 7.11
N ALA A 137 -19.00 14.94 8.19
CA ALA A 137 -19.86 16.06 8.56
C ALA A 137 -19.09 17.24 9.20
N ASP A 138 -17.84 17.04 9.63
CA ASP A 138 -17.04 18.12 10.19
C ASP A 138 -16.45 19.01 9.09
N SER A 139 -16.91 20.26 9.04
CA SER A 139 -16.41 21.29 8.13
C SER A 139 -15.04 21.85 8.52
N ARG A 140 -14.54 21.53 9.73
CA ARG A 140 -13.22 21.95 10.24
C ARG A 140 -12.17 20.84 10.16
N ARG A 141 -12.50 19.69 9.58
CA ARG A 141 -11.57 18.56 9.48
C ARG A 141 -10.31 18.97 8.71
N SER A 142 -9.18 18.40 9.11
CA SER A 142 -7.90 18.69 8.47
C SER A 142 -7.81 18.02 7.09
N PRO A 143 -6.98 18.57 6.17
CA PRO A 143 -6.59 17.86 4.96
C PRO A 143 -6.09 16.44 5.19
N PHE A 144 -5.38 16.21 6.29
CA PHE A 144 -4.92 14.90 6.71
C PHE A 144 -6.09 13.91 6.92
N ALA A 145 -7.19 14.37 7.53
CA ALA A 145 -8.39 13.55 7.69
C ALA A 145 -9.07 13.24 6.35
N ASP A 146 -9.09 14.18 5.39
CA ASP A 146 -9.64 13.93 4.04
C ASP A 146 -8.91 12.77 3.34
N VAL A 147 -7.58 12.76 3.40
CA VAL A 147 -6.77 11.71 2.75
C VAL A 147 -6.98 10.36 3.43
N LEU A 148 -6.96 10.32 4.77
CA LEU A 148 -7.23 9.08 5.50
C LEU A 148 -8.61 8.52 5.16
N LEU A 149 -9.63 9.38 5.03
CA LEU A 149 -10.96 8.93 4.63
C LEU A 149 -11.00 8.42 3.18
N ALA A 150 -10.27 9.05 2.26
CA ALA A 150 -10.17 8.60 0.88
C ALA A 150 -9.46 7.24 0.74
N ASN A 151 -8.33 7.05 1.44
CA ASN A 151 -7.58 5.79 1.43
C ASN A 151 -8.33 4.65 2.12
N ASN A 152 -9.15 4.98 3.11
CA ASN A 152 -10.01 4.04 3.82
C ASN A 152 -11.43 3.95 3.21
N ASP A 153 -11.63 4.33 1.94
CA ASP A 153 -12.89 4.08 1.21
C ASP A 153 -13.05 2.57 0.96
N THR A 154 -13.68 1.92 1.94
CA THR A 154 -13.88 0.46 1.92
C THR A 154 -14.75 -0.03 0.76
N ASP A 155 -15.63 0.81 0.20
CA ASP A 155 -16.52 0.39 -0.88
C ASP A 155 -15.82 0.43 -2.22
N THR A 156 -15.07 1.48 -2.51
CA THR A 156 -14.28 1.60 -3.73
C THR A 156 -13.12 0.62 -3.72
N THR A 157 -12.37 0.53 -2.62
CA THR A 157 -11.29 -0.45 -2.46
C THR A 157 -11.81 -1.87 -2.65
N ARG A 158 -12.97 -2.23 -2.07
CA ARG A 158 -13.58 -3.56 -2.28
C ARG A 158 -13.85 -3.85 -3.75
N LYS A 159 -14.41 -2.90 -4.51
CA LYS A 159 -14.65 -3.07 -5.96
C LYS A 159 -13.36 -3.32 -6.74
N CYS A 160 -12.31 -2.55 -6.43
CA CYS A 160 -11.00 -2.73 -7.06
C CYS A 160 -10.41 -4.10 -6.72
N VAL A 161 -10.39 -4.49 -5.45
CA VAL A 161 -9.86 -5.80 -5.04
C VAL A 161 -10.69 -6.94 -5.62
N ASP A 162 -12.02 -6.86 -5.65
CA ASP A 162 -12.87 -7.88 -6.27
C ASP A 162 -12.61 -8.01 -7.77
N PHE A 163 -12.34 -6.91 -8.47
CA PHE A 163 -11.87 -6.95 -9.86
C PHE A 163 -10.54 -7.70 -9.98
N LEU A 164 -9.56 -7.41 -9.11
CA LEU A 164 -8.28 -8.13 -9.09
C LEU A 164 -8.46 -9.63 -8.84
N ARG A 165 -9.37 -10.01 -7.93
CA ARG A 165 -9.66 -11.41 -7.60
C ARG A 165 -10.37 -12.18 -8.72
N THR A 166 -11.27 -11.53 -9.45
CA THR A 166 -12.26 -12.24 -10.29
C THR A 166 -12.19 -11.93 -11.77
N LYS A 167 -11.59 -10.80 -12.17
CA LYS A 167 -11.63 -10.29 -13.55
C LYS A 167 -10.26 -9.98 -14.16
N LEU A 168 -9.21 -9.82 -13.34
CA LEU A 168 -7.86 -9.50 -13.82
C LEU A 168 -7.24 -10.67 -14.60
N THR A 169 -7.35 -11.87 -14.05
CA THR A 169 -6.91 -13.13 -14.66
C THR A 169 -7.83 -14.27 -14.20
N SER A 170 -7.59 -15.49 -14.67
CA SER A 170 -8.37 -16.64 -14.21
C SER A 170 -8.20 -16.85 -12.69
N PRO A 171 -9.27 -17.10 -11.91
CA PRO A 171 -9.18 -17.18 -10.45
C PRO A 171 -8.18 -18.21 -9.90
N ASP A 172 -7.90 -19.29 -10.64
CA ASP A 172 -6.88 -20.29 -10.28
C ASP A 172 -5.44 -19.75 -10.31
N ARG A 173 -5.23 -18.64 -11.04
CA ARG A 173 -3.95 -17.94 -11.18
C ARG A 173 -3.80 -16.75 -10.23
N VAL A 174 -4.81 -16.53 -9.40
CA VAL A 174 -4.76 -15.57 -8.31
C VAL A 174 -4.28 -16.29 -7.05
N LYS A 175 -3.17 -15.83 -6.48
CA LYS A 175 -2.56 -16.39 -5.26
C LYS A 175 -2.64 -15.34 -4.15
N TYR A 176 -2.97 -15.80 -2.95
CA TYR A 176 -2.93 -14.99 -1.73
C TYR A 176 -1.69 -15.42 -0.97
N VAL A 177 -0.75 -14.50 -0.78
CA VAL A 177 0.60 -14.83 -0.36
C VAL A 177 1.00 -14.11 0.92
N ASP A 178 1.87 -14.77 1.66
CA ASP A 178 2.54 -14.34 2.88
C ASP A 178 4.00 -14.84 2.84
N ARG A 179 4.80 -14.48 3.86
CA ARG A 179 6.21 -14.89 3.95
C ARG A 179 6.41 -16.40 4.08
N GLU A 180 5.40 -17.14 4.54
CA GLU A 180 5.43 -18.60 4.68
C GLU A 180 5.08 -19.32 3.36
N THR A 181 4.59 -18.58 2.36
CA THR A 181 4.16 -19.14 1.06
C THR A 181 5.33 -19.74 0.28
N ASP A 182 5.16 -20.98 -0.18
CA ASP A 182 6.15 -21.65 -1.04
C ASP A 182 6.08 -21.15 -2.49
N LEU A 183 7.08 -20.34 -2.87
CA LEU A 183 7.15 -19.71 -4.19
C LEU A 183 7.85 -20.57 -5.26
N ARG A 184 8.35 -21.78 -4.95
CA ARG A 184 9.18 -22.57 -5.87
C ARG A 184 8.54 -22.79 -7.24
N THR A 185 7.22 -22.93 -7.29
CA THR A 185 6.44 -23.15 -8.52
C THR A 185 5.79 -21.87 -9.08
N LEU A 186 5.93 -20.74 -8.38
CA LEU A 186 5.26 -19.48 -8.71
C LEU A 186 6.23 -18.42 -9.29
N GLN A 187 7.55 -18.67 -9.26
CA GLN A 187 8.57 -17.74 -9.75
C GLN A 187 8.27 -17.30 -11.21
N PRO A 188 8.12 -15.99 -11.48
CA PRO A 188 7.83 -15.48 -12.83
C PRO A 188 9.05 -15.50 -13.74
N ALA A 189 10.27 -15.62 -13.19
CA ALA A 189 11.54 -15.62 -13.93
C ALA A 189 12.45 -16.76 -13.45
N ARG A 190 13.26 -17.32 -14.35
CA ARG A 190 14.27 -18.34 -14.01
C ARG A 190 15.62 -17.74 -13.62
N SER A 191 15.92 -16.56 -14.14
CA SER A 191 17.18 -15.83 -13.91
C SER A 191 17.23 -15.07 -12.56
N ALA A 192 16.10 -14.93 -11.87
CA ALA A 192 15.98 -14.24 -10.59
C ALA A 192 15.33 -15.15 -9.55
N THR A 193 15.59 -14.87 -8.27
CA THR A 193 14.92 -15.51 -7.13
C THR A 193 14.09 -14.48 -6.39
N ILE A 194 12.81 -14.78 -6.18
CA ILE A 194 11.90 -13.97 -5.37
C ILE A 194 11.72 -14.62 -4.00
N SER A 195 11.72 -13.81 -2.96
CA SER A 195 11.31 -14.20 -1.60
C SER A 195 10.42 -13.12 -0.98
N LEU A 196 9.58 -13.52 -0.03
CA LEU A 196 8.68 -12.63 0.72
C LEU A 196 9.19 -12.50 2.15
N TRP A 197 9.37 -11.26 2.61
CA TRP A 197 9.76 -10.96 3.98
C TRP A 197 8.55 -10.69 4.89
N ALA A 198 7.46 -10.20 4.30
CA ALA A 198 6.19 -9.89 4.96
C ALA A 198 5.04 -9.97 3.93
N PRO A 199 3.77 -10.00 4.39
CA PRO A 199 3.37 -10.16 5.78
C PRO A 199 3.55 -11.61 6.27
N GLU A 200 3.44 -11.85 7.57
CA GLU A 200 3.16 -13.17 8.13
C GLU A 200 1.74 -13.65 7.81
N GLU A 201 1.55 -14.97 7.77
CA GLU A 201 0.25 -15.62 7.59
C GLU A 201 -0.78 -15.06 8.59
N ASN A 202 -0.40 -14.91 9.87
CA ASN A 202 -1.28 -14.34 10.89
C ASN A 202 -1.09 -12.82 11.07
N THR A 203 -1.87 -12.04 10.32
CA THR A 203 -1.90 -10.57 10.39
C THR A 203 -2.65 -10.00 11.59
N ALA A 204 -3.20 -10.83 12.50
CA ALA A 204 -3.94 -10.36 13.67
C ALA A 204 -3.13 -9.39 14.51
N ASP A 205 -1.81 -9.61 14.57
CA ASP A 205 -0.92 -8.73 15.29
C ASP A 205 -1.04 -7.30 14.78
N TYR A 206 -1.04 -7.04 13.47
CA TYR A 206 -1.08 -5.69 12.92
C TYR A 206 -2.30 -4.86 13.33
N TYR A 207 -3.42 -5.51 13.66
CA TYR A 207 -4.56 -4.83 14.23
C TYR A 207 -4.32 -4.52 15.71
N GLY A 208 -4.38 -3.23 16.07
CA GLY A 208 -4.33 -2.75 17.45
C GLY A 208 -5.50 -3.25 18.31
N GLN A 209 -5.58 -2.80 19.58
CA GLN A 209 -6.65 -3.20 20.51
C GLN A 209 -7.99 -2.50 20.24
N PHE A 210 -8.49 -2.56 18.99
CA PHE A 210 -9.75 -1.92 18.58
C PHE A 210 -10.97 -2.46 19.32
N LYS A 211 -10.92 -3.69 19.85
CA LYS A 211 -12.00 -4.27 20.67
C LYS A 211 -12.40 -3.40 21.86
N ARG A 212 -11.41 -2.81 22.56
CA ARG A 212 -11.68 -1.92 23.70
C ARG A 212 -12.39 -0.65 23.25
N LEU A 213 -12.00 -0.12 22.09
CA LEU A 213 -12.59 1.07 21.51
C LEU A 213 -14.00 0.80 20.97
N ALA A 214 -14.20 -0.30 20.23
CA ALA A 214 -15.51 -0.74 19.75
C ALA A 214 -16.51 -0.90 20.91
N ARG A 215 -16.09 -1.56 22.00
CA ARG A 215 -16.91 -1.67 23.22
C ARG A 215 -17.21 -0.31 23.86
N SER A 216 -16.25 0.62 23.88
CA SER A 216 -16.48 1.98 24.39
C SER A 216 -17.44 2.81 23.51
N LEU A 217 -17.60 2.43 22.25
CA LEU A 217 -18.55 3.02 21.30
C LEU A 217 -19.91 2.28 21.30
N GLY A 218 -20.11 1.28 22.17
CA GLY A 218 -21.36 0.52 22.27
C GLY A 218 -21.58 -0.47 21.12
N ILE A 219 -20.50 -0.95 20.50
CA ILE A 219 -20.54 -1.94 19.43
C ILE A 219 -20.35 -3.34 20.05
N ASP A 220 -21.37 -4.18 19.96
CA ASP A 220 -21.37 -5.54 20.52
C ASP A 220 -20.68 -6.56 19.59
N ASP A 221 -20.17 -7.64 20.18
CA ASP A 221 -19.34 -8.69 19.54
C ASP A 221 -20.11 -9.60 18.56
N ASP A 222 -21.43 -9.46 18.43
CA ASP A 222 -22.35 -10.43 17.78
C ASP A 222 -22.57 -10.21 16.27
N ALA A 223 -21.78 -9.36 15.62
CA ALA A 223 -22.03 -9.03 14.22
C ALA A 223 -21.13 -9.84 13.25
N ASP A 224 -21.78 -10.55 12.32
CA ASP A 224 -21.15 -11.47 11.37
C ASP A 224 -20.29 -10.74 10.32
N PHE A 225 -19.07 -11.24 10.08
CA PHE A 225 -18.10 -10.68 9.11
C PHE A 225 -18.69 -10.44 7.72
N ASP A 226 -19.46 -11.41 7.22
CA ASP A 226 -20.09 -11.33 5.89
C ASP A 226 -21.25 -10.29 5.86
N SER A 227 -21.86 -9.95 7.01
CA SER A 227 -22.92 -8.93 7.10
C SER A 227 -22.37 -7.49 7.15
N PHE A 228 -21.11 -7.31 7.59
CA PHE A 228 -20.43 -6.02 7.61
C PHE A 228 -19.95 -5.56 6.21
N GLY A 229 -20.06 -6.39 5.17
CA GLY A 229 -19.73 -5.98 3.80
C GLY A 229 -20.88 -5.28 3.06
N ALA A 230 -22.12 -5.35 3.55
CA ALA A 230 -23.32 -5.08 2.75
C ALA A 230 -24.27 -3.98 3.26
N ALA A 231 -23.95 -3.29 4.37
CA ALA A 231 -24.85 -2.28 4.92
C ALA A 231 -24.58 -0.89 4.31
N THR A 232 -25.55 -0.42 3.53
CA THR A 232 -25.64 0.91 2.94
C THR A 232 -25.65 2.02 4.00
N ALA A 233 -24.93 3.10 3.71
CA ALA A 233 -25.07 4.39 4.38
C ALA A 233 -26.54 4.84 4.37
N ALA A 234 -27.10 5.19 5.53
CA ALA A 234 -28.14 6.20 5.68
C ALA A 234 -28.47 6.43 7.16
N GLY A 235 -28.21 7.64 7.61
CA GLY A 235 -28.89 8.27 8.72
C GLY A 235 -28.82 9.76 8.45
N ASP A 236 -29.94 10.37 8.07
CA ASP A 236 -30.05 11.79 7.74
C ASP A 236 -29.56 12.65 8.90
N VAL A 237 -28.39 13.25 8.75
CA VAL A 237 -27.93 14.34 9.61
C VAL A 237 -27.68 15.53 8.69
N ASP A 238 -28.47 16.59 8.87
CA ASP A 238 -28.33 17.86 8.17
C ASP A 238 -26.89 18.41 8.37
N PRO A 239 -26.06 18.47 7.32
CA PRO A 239 -24.63 18.78 7.44
C PRO A 239 -24.32 20.28 7.60
N ALA A 240 -25.32 21.16 7.63
CA ALA A 240 -25.10 22.60 7.44
C ALA A 240 -25.00 23.45 8.73
N SER A 241 -25.03 22.87 9.94
CA SER A 241 -24.95 23.65 11.19
C SER A 241 -23.98 23.04 12.21
N PRO A 242 -23.01 23.81 12.74
CA PRO A 242 -22.14 23.31 13.81
C PRO A 242 -22.99 22.94 15.04
N PRO A 243 -22.66 21.83 15.73
CA PRO A 243 -23.40 21.41 16.90
C PRO A 243 -23.35 22.51 17.96
N ARG A 244 -24.51 22.87 18.52
CA ARG A 244 -24.60 23.89 19.56
C ARG A 244 -24.41 23.25 20.94
N PRO A 245 -23.74 23.93 21.89
CA PRO A 245 -23.65 23.44 23.26
C PRO A 245 -25.08 23.28 23.84
N PRO A 246 -25.37 22.16 24.54
CA PRO A 246 -26.63 22.01 25.26
C PRO A 246 -26.85 23.13 26.28
N ALA A 247 -28.11 23.41 26.61
CA ALA A 247 -28.45 24.43 27.60
C ALA A 247 -27.75 24.13 28.95
N GLY A 248 -27.01 25.11 29.47
CA GLY A 248 -26.25 24.98 30.72
C GLY A 248 -24.84 24.41 30.59
N VAL A 249 -24.38 24.07 29.37
CA VAL A 249 -23.00 23.64 29.11
C VAL A 249 -22.16 24.83 28.66
N ASP A 250 -20.98 25.00 29.26
CA ASP A 250 -20.03 26.02 28.83
C ASP A 250 -19.57 25.78 27.38
N ALA A 251 -19.62 26.83 26.57
CA ALA A 251 -19.30 26.74 25.15
C ALA A 251 -17.83 26.38 24.92
N GLY A 252 -16.90 26.92 25.72
CA GLY A 252 -15.47 26.62 25.61
C GLY A 252 -15.17 25.16 25.94
N ALA A 253 -15.71 24.65 27.04
CA ALA A 253 -15.60 23.24 27.41
C ALA A 253 -16.24 22.31 26.36
N PHE A 254 -17.39 22.69 25.81
CA PHE A 254 -18.06 21.94 24.76
C PHE A 254 -17.21 21.84 23.47
N TYR A 255 -16.66 22.95 23.00
CA TYR A 255 -15.83 22.95 21.79
C TYR A 255 -14.46 22.29 22.02
N ASN A 256 -13.84 22.44 23.20
CA ASN A 256 -12.62 21.71 23.57
C ASN A 256 -12.86 20.20 23.59
N LEU A 257 -14.00 19.74 24.12
CA LEU A 257 -14.37 18.32 24.12
C LEU A 257 -14.61 17.80 22.70
N LEU A 258 -15.19 18.61 21.81
CA LEU A 258 -15.32 18.26 20.40
C LEU A 258 -13.94 18.14 19.73
N GLU A 259 -13.04 19.08 19.95
CA GLU A 259 -11.68 19.06 19.37
C GLU A 259 -10.85 17.86 19.85
N VAL A 260 -10.91 17.54 21.15
CA VAL A 260 -10.28 16.34 21.72
C VAL A 260 -10.90 15.08 21.12
N ARG A 261 -12.23 15.04 20.96
CA ARG A 261 -12.92 13.91 20.34
C ARG A 261 -12.51 13.74 18.87
N HIS A 262 -12.48 14.80 18.08
CA HIS A 262 -12.07 14.74 16.67
C HIS A 262 -10.61 14.29 16.51
N SER A 263 -9.72 14.77 17.37
CA SER A 263 -8.31 14.30 17.40
C SER A 263 -8.21 12.81 17.74
N ASN A 264 -9.05 12.33 18.66
CA ASN A 264 -9.15 10.90 18.99
C ASN A 264 -9.75 10.06 17.85
N GLU A 265 -10.72 10.59 17.10
CA GLU A 265 -11.31 9.92 15.93
C GLU A 265 -10.30 9.82 14.77
N ALA A 266 -9.56 10.90 14.47
CA ALA A 266 -8.53 10.90 13.43
C ALA A 266 -7.35 9.95 13.76
N SER A 267 -6.89 9.94 15.01
CA SER A 267 -5.85 8.99 15.47
C SER A 267 -6.31 7.53 15.47
N THR A 268 -7.60 7.30 15.69
CA THR A 268 -8.23 5.98 15.54
C THR A 268 -8.23 5.53 14.08
N LEU A 269 -8.65 6.41 13.15
CA LEU A 269 -8.62 6.13 11.71
C LEU A 269 -7.20 5.81 11.24
N LEU A 270 -6.23 6.62 11.68
CA LEU A 270 -4.80 6.37 11.44
C LEU A 270 -4.35 4.99 11.95
N SER A 271 -4.87 4.53 13.08
CA SER A 271 -4.49 3.20 13.59
C SER A 271 -5.03 2.07 12.71
N ILE A 272 -6.22 2.24 12.12
CA ILE A 272 -6.83 1.27 11.19
C ILE A 272 -6.02 1.23 9.89
N ASP A 273 -5.70 2.41 9.36
CA ASP A 273 -4.85 2.62 8.18
C ASP A 273 -3.50 1.90 8.34
N LYS A 274 -2.80 2.13 9.45
CA LYS A 274 -1.55 1.45 9.80
C LYS A 274 -1.65 -0.07 9.82
N ALA A 275 -2.78 -0.62 10.27
CA ALA A 275 -2.96 -2.06 10.30
C ALA A 275 -3.00 -2.65 8.89
N SER A 276 -3.68 -1.97 7.95
CA SER A 276 -3.71 -2.33 6.52
C SER A 276 -2.32 -2.20 5.89
N ASN A 277 -1.62 -1.08 6.12
CA ASN A 277 -0.26 -0.84 5.63
C ASN A 277 0.72 -1.97 6.01
N ASN A 278 0.66 -2.45 7.26
CA ASN A 278 1.53 -3.54 7.72
C ASN A 278 1.20 -4.92 7.11
N THR A 279 0.06 -5.08 6.43
CA THR A 279 -0.23 -6.28 5.62
C THR A 279 0.48 -6.28 4.25
N SER A 280 1.26 -5.24 3.96
CA SER A 280 2.03 -5.11 2.72
C SER A 280 2.90 -6.33 2.44
N ILE A 281 2.78 -6.86 1.22
CA ILE A 281 3.78 -7.78 0.67
C ILE A 281 5.12 -7.04 0.58
N VAL A 282 6.10 -7.46 1.37
CA VAL A 282 7.48 -7.02 1.24
C VAL A 282 8.25 -8.06 0.45
N MET A 283 8.57 -7.74 -0.80
CA MET A 283 9.18 -8.66 -1.76
C MET A 283 10.65 -8.31 -2.01
N LEU A 284 11.52 -9.31 -1.89
CA LEU A 284 12.92 -9.24 -2.31
C LEU A 284 13.09 -9.96 -3.64
N ILE A 285 13.66 -9.26 -4.63
CA ILE A 285 14.15 -9.83 -5.89
C ILE A 285 15.67 -9.91 -5.84
N GLU A 286 16.23 -11.11 -5.98
CA GLU A 286 17.66 -11.35 -6.12
C GLU A 286 17.99 -11.72 -7.57
N TRP A 287 18.84 -10.93 -8.24
CA TRP A 287 19.23 -11.15 -9.64
C TRP A 287 20.70 -10.77 -9.84
N LYS A 288 21.53 -11.72 -10.26
CA LYS A 288 22.97 -11.49 -10.55
C LYS A 288 23.73 -10.74 -9.43
N GLY A 289 23.44 -11.11 -8.18
CA GLY A 289 24.02 -10.48 -6.99
C GLY A 289 23.35 -9.16 -6.56
N TRP A 290 22.49 -8.57 -7.38
CA TRP A 290 21.64 -7.47 -6.96
C TRP A 290 20.52 -7.95 -6.05
N ARG A 291 20.11 -7.06 -5.13
CA ARG A 291 19.05 -7.29 -4.14
C ARG A 291 18.14 -6.07 -4.14
N LEU A 292 16.93 -6.24 -4.64
CA LEU A 292 15.97 -5.17 -4.85
C LEU A 292 14.76 -5.43 -3.95
N LEU A 293 14.49 -4.52 -3.02
CA LEU A 293 13.43 -4.66 -2.03
C LEU A 293 12.27 -3.72 -2.34
N PHE A 294 11.08 -4.30 -2.47
CA PHE A 294 9.81 -3.61 -2.69
C PHE A 294 8.98 -3.77 -1.44
N THR A 295 8.63 -2.65 -0.80
CA THR A 295 8.16 -2.65 0.60
C THR A 295 6.67 -2.34 0.75
N GLY A 296 6.00 -1.91 -0.34
CA GLY A 296 4.66 -1.32 -0.25
C GLY A 296 4.66 -0.23 0.82
N ASP A 297 3.73 -0.38 1.77
CA ASP A 297 3.58 0.55 2.89
C ASP A 297 3.92 -0.09 4.25
N ALA A 298 4.76 -1.14 4.24
CA ALA A 298 5.19 -1.80 5.47
C ALA A 298 5.79 -0.80 6.47
N GLU A 299 5.17 -0.69 7.65
CA GLU A 299 5.62 0.25 8.68
C GLU A 299 6.52 -0.40 9.73
N LYS A 300 6.98 0.40 10.70
CA LYS A 300 7.83 -0.01 11.83
C LYS A 300 7.45 -1.35 12.47
N ARG A 301 6.16 -1.68 12.54
CA ARG A 301 5.73 -2.96 13.12
C ARG A 301 6.07 -4.16 12.22
N SER A 302 5.80 -4.06 10.92
CA SER A 302 6.22 -5.05 9.94
C SER A 302 7.75 -5.18 9.92
N TRP A 303 8.50 -4.08 9.97
CA TRP A 303 9.96 -4.11 10.11
C TRP A 303 10.46 -4.86 11.34
N LYS A 304 9.85 -4.62 12.51
CA LYS A 304 10.19 -5.36 13.74
C LYS A 304 9.90 -6.85 13.61
N MET A 305 8.82 -7.23 12.92
CA MET A 305 8.52 -8.63 12.66
C MET A 305 9.55 -9.27 11.71
N MET A 306 9.91 -8.58 10.63
CA MET A 306 10.95 -9.03 9.69
C MET A 306 12.32 -9.19 10.37
N ASP A 307 12.69 -8.26 11.25
CA ASP A 307 13.94 -8.39 12.03
C ASP A 307 13.89 -9.55 13.02
N LYS A 308 12.75 -9.72 13.71
CA LYS A 308 12.55 -10.82 14.67
C LYS A 308 12.72 -12.20 14.05
N VAL A 309 12.31 -12.39 12.80
CA VAL A 309 12.48 -13.66 12.08
C VAL A 309 13.79 -13.76 11.28
N GLY A 310 14.64 -12.73 11.35
CA GLY A 310 15.99 -12.76 10.79
C GLY A 310 16.07 -12.71 9.27
N VAL A 311 15.05 -12.14 8.59
CA VAL A 311 15.04 -12.06 7.11
C VAL A 311 15.74 -10.81 6.56
N ILE A 312 16.03 -9.82 7.41
CA ILE A 312 16.68 -8.56 7.00
C ILE A 312 18.09 -8.83 6.47
N LYS A 313 18.34 -8.37 5.25
CA LYS A 313 19.65 -8.46 4.56
C LYS A 313 20.06 -7.10 4.01
N ALA A 314 21.35 -6.90 3.76
CA ALA A 314 21.83 -5.74 3.05
C ALA A 314 21.33 -5.74 1.59
N ILE A 315 20.73 -4.62 1.16
CA ILE A 315 20.10 -4.45 -0.15
C ILE A 315 20.78 -3.38 -1.02
N HIS A 316 20.49 -3.42 -2.32
CA HIS A 316 21.03 -2.52 -3.32
C HIS A 316 20.00 -1.50 -3.83
N PHE A 317 18.75 -1.93 -3.93
CA PHE A 317 17.64 -1.06 -4.28
C PHE A 317 16.56 -1.13 -3.22
N LEU A 318 16.03 0.03 -2.85
CA LEU A 318 14.89 0.17 -1.94
C LEU A 318 13.79 0.98 -2.61
N LYS A 319 12.60 0.39 -2.78
CA LYS A 319 11.38 1.19 -2.81
C LYS A 319 11.14 1.66 -1.37
N VAL A 320 11.23 2.97 -1.15
CA VAL A 320 10.95 3.59 0.14
C VAL A 320 9.49 3.33 0.48
N SER A 321 9.28 2.81 1.69
CA SER A 321 7.97 2.38 2.17
C SER A 321 7.07 3.57 2.48
N HIS A 322 5.76 3.39 2.27
CA HIS A 322 4.71 4.32 2.71
C HIS A 322 4.99 5.75 2.25
N HIS A 323 5.33 5.88 0.97
CA HIS A 323 5.58 7.15 0.28
C HIS A 323 6.64 8.07 0.93
N GLY A 324 7.53 7.50 1.74
CA GLY A 324 8.55 8.25 2.48
C GLY A 324 8.09 8.75 3.85
N SER A 325 7.01 8.20 4.41
CA SER A 325 6.55 8.50 5.77
C SER A 325 7.59 8.11 6.84
N HIS A 326 7.64 8.88 7.93
CA HIS A 326 8.43 8.57 9.12
C HIS A 326 8.04 7.23 9.80
N THR A 327 6.87 6.67 9.48
CA THR A 327 6.43 5.34 9.93
C THR A 327 6.83 4.22 8.99
N GLY A 328 7.08 4.53 7.71
CA GLY A 328 7.40 3.57 6.66
C GLY A 328 8.81 3.00 6.79
N MET A 329 9.75 3.74 7.38
CA MET A 329 11.12 3.28 7.55
C MET A 329 11.38 2.65 8.93
N PRO A 330 12.27 1.64 9.00
CA PRO A 330 12.62 0.98 10.25
C PRO A 330 13.39 1.90 11.21
N GLU A 331 13.48 1.49 12.48
CA GLU A 331 14.39 2.10 13.46
C GLU A 331 15.86 1.88 13.05
N THR A 332 16.77 2.71 13.57
CA THR A 332 18.18 2.79 13.15
C THR A 332 18.87 1.43 13.18
N GLU A 333 18.63 0.62 14.20
CA GLU A 333 19.27 -0.70 14.38
C GLU A 333 18.93 -1.67 13.25
N ILE A 334 17.71 -1.60 12.72
CA ILE A 334 17.27 -2.41 11.58
C ILE A 334 17.74 -1.75 10.27
N LEU A 335 17.69 -0.41 10.18
CA LEU A 335 18.20 0.32 9.01
C LEU A 335 19.69 0.08 8.78
N GLU A 336 20.49 -0.08 9.83
CA GLU A 336 21.91 -0.43 9.74
C GLU A 336 22.15 -1.85 9.21
N LYS A 337 21.25 -2.80 9.47
CA LYS A 337 21.29 -4.14 8.86
C LYS A 337 20.87 -4.11 7.39
N LEU A 338 19.84 -3.34 7.08
CA LEU A 338 19.24 -3.21 5.75
C LEU A 338 20.15 -2.43 4.77
N MET A 339 20.72 -1.32 5.25
CA MET A 339 21.55 -0.40 4.47
C MET A 339 22.80 0.05 5.26
N PRO A 340 23.73 -0.88 5.59
CA PRO A 340 24.95 -0.57 6.35
C PRO A 340 25.85 0.46 5.66
N LEU A 341 26.65 1.20 6.42
CA LEU A 341 27.62 2.16 5.91
C LEU A 341 29.04 1.72 6.30
N PRO A 342 29.96 1.48 5.34
CA PRO A 342 29.76 1.49 3.88
C PRO A 342 28.95 0.29 3.37
N SER A 343 28.60 0.26 2.07
CA SER A 343 27.99 -0.93 1.46
C SER A 343 28.93 -2.14 1.63
N PRO A 344 28.46 -3.33 2.05
CA PRO A 344 29.34 -4.45 2.39
C PRO A 344 30.15 -4.98 1.20
N ASP A 345 29.63 -4.82 -0.01
CA ASP A 345 30.26 -5.25 -1.26
C ASP A 345 30.74 -4.09 -2.15
N GLY A 346 30.71 -2.86 -1.62
CA GLY A 346 31.11 -1.65 -2.34
C GLY A 346 30.21 -1.24 -3.51
N ARG A 347 29.10 -1.95 -3.78
CA ARG A 347 28.19 -1.59 -4.87
C ARG A 347 27.41 -0.30 -4.56
N PRO A 348 27.11 0.53 -5.57
CA PRO A 348 26.22 1.67 -5.39
C PRO A 348 24.83 1.20 -5.00
N ARG A 349 24.15 2.01 -4.19
CA ARG A 349 22.77 1.78 -3.77
C ARG A 349 21.87 2.87 -4.30
N GLN A 350 20.66 2.49 -4.68
CA GLN A 350 19.65 3.41 -5.20
C GLN A 350 18.37 3.25 -4.39
N SER A 351 17.64 4.34 -4.17
CA SER A 351 16.33 4.30 -3.52
C SER A 351 15.34 5.11 -4.35
N ALA A 352 14.10 4.63 -4.41
CA ALA A 352 13.01 5.31 -5.08
C ALA A 352 11.91 5.65 -4.07
N VAL A 353 11.42 6.88 -4.08
CA VAL A 353 10.22 7.28 -3.35
C VAL A 353 9.16 7.75 -4.35
N SER A 354 8.00 7.09 -4.36
CA SER A 354 6.81 7.56 -5.05
C SER A 354 6.00 8.37 -4.05
N THR A 355 5.80 9.64 -4.35
CA THR A 355 5.12 10.57 -3.46
C THR A 355 4.63 11.80 -4.23
N TYR A 356 3.69 12.50 -3.63
CA TYR A 356 3.19 13.79 -4.09
C TYR A 356 3.15 14.74 -2.88
N PRO A 357 3.99 15.80 -2.86
CA PRO A 357 4.07 16.69 -1.72
C PRO A 357 2.73 17.36 -1.39
N GLY A 358 2.43 17.50 -0.10
CA GLY A 358 1.21 18.17 0.37
C GLY A 358 -0.05 17.30 0.39
N THR A 359 0.08 15.99 0.13
CA THR A 359 -1.01 15.02 0.33
C THR A 359 -1.21 14.72 1.82
N TYR A 360 -0.17 14.31 2.55
CA TYR A 360 -0.19 14.19 4.01
C TYR A 360 0.72 15.22 4.67
N ASP A 361 0.35 15.62 5.89
CA ASP A 361 1.28 16.31 6.78
C ASP A 361 2.49 15.39 7.02
N SER A 362 3.70 15.89 6.79
CA SER A 362 4.98 15.17 6.96
C SER A 362 5.24 13.98 6.02
N VAL A 363 4.53 13.86 4.87
CA VAL A 363 4.89 12.88 3.82
C VAL A 363 5.21 13.62 2.50
N PRO A 364 6.40 13.41 1.91
CA PRO A 364 7.50 12.63 2.47
C PRO A 364 8.13 13.30 3.71
N ASP A 365 8.69 12.49 4.62
CA ASP A 365 9.37 12.98 5.83
C ASP A 365 10.84 13.31 5.52
N GLU A 366 11.19 14.60 5.55
CA GLU A 366 12.55 15.03 5.19
C GLU A 366 13.68 14.46 6.06
N PRO A 367 13.53 14.31 7.39
CA PRO A 367 14.52 13.59 8.20
C PRO A 367 14.78 12.17 7.69
N THR A 368 13.71 11.43 7.38
CA THR A 368 13.80 10.09 6.78
C THR A 368 14.51 10.12 5.43
N LEU A 369 14.11 11.02 4.53
CA LEU A 369 14.75 11.12 3.21
C LEU A 369 16.23 11.53 3.30
N THR A 370 16.57 12.43 4.24
CA THR A 370 17.93 12.87 4.49
C THR A 370 18.82 11.70 4.92
N GLU A 371 18.33 10.85 5.83
CA GLU A 371 19.07 9.66 6.24
C GLU A 371 19.26 8.66 5.08
N LEU A 372 18.26 8.51 4.20
CA LEU A 372 18.37 7.66 3.02
C LEU A 372 19.34 8.20 1.96
N ARG A 373 19.40 9.52 1.76
CA ARG A 373 20.38 10.19 0.88
C ARG A 373 21.82 9.96 1.34
N ARG A 374 22.05 9.74 2.64
CA ARG A 374 23.39 9.35 3.15
C ARG A 374 23.78 7.93 2.80
N ARG A 375 22.81 7.05 2.51
CA ARG A 375 23.02 5.61 2.30
C ARG A 375 22.91 5.19 0.83
N SER A 376 22.24 5.99 -0.01
CA SER A 376 21.92 5.66 -1.39
C SER A 376 21.68 6.91 -2.24
N GLU A 377 21.73 6.75 -3.56
CA GLU A 377 21.17 7.70 -4.50
C GLU A 377 19.63 7.63 -4.44
N LEU A 378 19.03 8.55 -3.70
CA LEU A 378 17.57 8.66 -3.56
C LEU A 378 17.00 9.52 -4.70
N ARG A 379 16.00 9.01 -5.41
CA ARG A 379 15.23 9.75 -6.43
C ARG A 379 13.73 9.70 -6.09
N SER A 380 13.03 10.83 -6.29
CA SER A 380 11.61 10.97 -5.97
C SER A 380 10.77 11.24 -7.21
N THR A 381 9.57 10.64 -7.31
CA THR A 381 8.61 10.99 -8.37
C THR A 381 8.13 12.43 -8.25
N ALA A 382 8.28 13.06 -7.08
CA ALA A 382 7.99 14.49 -6.89
C ALA A 382 8.96 15.39 -7.68
N ASP A 383 10.17 14.90 -7.96
CA ASP A 383 11.25 15.71 -8.55
C ASP A 383 11.28 15.68 -10.09
N LEU A 384 10.50 14.83 -10.76
CA LEU A 384 10.52 14.78 -12.23
C LEU A 384 9.98 16.10 -12.86
N GLY A 385 10.41 16.41 -14.08
CA GLY A 385 9.94 17.59 -14.80
C GLY A 385 8.47 17.50 -15.22
N PRO A 386 7.88 18.61 -15.70
CA PRO A 386 6.57 18.58 -16.33
C PRO A 386 6.55 17.64 -17.53
N GLY A 387 5.58 16.72 -17.58
CA GLY A 387 5.44 15.73 -18.66
C GLY A 387 6.23 14.44 -18.46
N ASP A 388 7.17 14.39 -17.52
CA ASP A 388 7.85 13.15 -17.14
C ASP A 388 6.92 12.26 -16.32
N LEU A 389 6.84 10.98 -16.73
CA LEU A 389 5.89 10.00 -16.20
C LEU A 389 6.52 8.95 -15.29
N TRP A 390 7.86 8.78 -15.29
CA TRP A 390 8.51 7.75 -14.48
C TRP A 390 10.01 8.02 -14.25
N ILE A 391 10.59 7.26 -13.32
CA ILE A 391 12.03 7.16 -13.07
C ILE A 391 12.48 5.74 -13.39
N ASP A 392 13.54 5.60 -14.20
CA ASP A 392 14.14 4.30 -14.52
C ASP A 392 15.44 4.06 -13.72
N PHE A 393 15.56 2.87 -13.13
CA PHE A 393 16.71 2.36 -12.41
C PHE A 393 17.24 1.12 -13.13
N HIS A 394 18.51 1.14 -13.52
CA HIS A 394 19.14 0.07 -14.30
C HIS A 394 20.17 -0.69 -13.48
N PHE A 395 20.13 -2.02 -13.59
CA PHE A 395 21.06 -2.93 -12.92
C PHE A 395 21.70 -3.84 -13.98
N ALA A 396 22.99 -3.66 -14.21
CA ALA A 396 23.78 -4.46 -15.14
C ALA A 396 24.09 -5.85 -14.54
N PRO A 397 24.22 -6.92 -15.35
CA PRO A 397 24.41 -8.29 -14.87
C PRO A 397 25.74 -8.57 -14.15
#